data_AF-A0A1C6NC54-F1
#
_entry.id   AF-A0A1C6NC54-F1
#
_cell.length_a   1.000
_cell.length_b   1.000
_cell.length_c   1.000
_cell.angle_alpha   90.00
_cell.angle_beta   90.00
_cell.angle_gamma   90.00
#
_symmetry.space_group_name_H-M   'P 1'
#
loop_
_entity.id
_entity.type
_entity.pdbx_description
1 polymer ?
#
loop_
_entity_poly.entity_id
_entity_poly.type
_entity_poly.pdbx_seq_one_letter_code
_entity_poly.pdbx_strand_id
1 'polypeptide(L)' 'MTGLAAVLIFVGLFLLGGAISFWRQKLPKSVVAVLGSGALLALLAGVLRLEVWS' A
#
# COMPACT_ATOMS: atom_id res chain seq x y z
N MET A 1 17.37 -6.44 3.13
CA MET A 1 16.09 -6.11 2.45
C MET A 1 16.01 -6.90 1.16
N THR A 2 14.96 -7.69 0.96
CA THR A 2 14.75 -8.39 -0.32
C THR A 2 14.19 -7.43 -1.38
N GLY A 3 14.49 -7.68 -2.66
CA GLY A 3 13.91 -6.90 -3.77
C GLY A 3 12.38 -6.93 -3.77
N LEU A 4 11.78 -8.06 -3.37
CA LEU A 4 10.33 -8.20 -3.22
C LEU A 4 9.77 -7.28 -2.11
N ALA A 5 10.45 -7.19 -0.95
CA ALA A 5 10.02 -6.30 0.13
C ALA A 5 10.00 -4.83 -0.32
N ALA A 6 11.04 -4.40 -1.05
CA ALA A 6 11.10 -3.04 -1.59
C ALA A 6 9.96 -2.74 -2.57
N VAL A 7 9.66 -3.67 -3.49
CA VAL A 7 8.55 -3.53 -4.44
C VAL A 7 7.20 -3.43 -3.72
N LEU A 8 6.94 -4.31 -2.75
CA LEU A 8 5.68 -4.31 -2.00
C LEU A 8 5.48 -3.01 -1.21
N ILE A 9 6.55 -2.49 -0.59
CA ILE A 9 6.49 -1.21 0.12
C ILE A 9 6.22 -0.06 -0.87
N PHE A 10 6.95 -0.02 -1.98
CA PHE A 10 6.76 1.02 -3.00
C PHE A 10 5.33 1.02 -3.56
N VAL A 11 4.82 -0.16 -3.95
CA VAL A 11 3.44 -0.31 -4.44
C VAL A 11 2.44 0.06 -3.37
N GLY A 12 2.65 -0.35 -2.12
CA GLY A 12 1.79 0.00 -1.00
C GLY A 12 1.69 1.51 -0.77
N LEU A 13 2.81 2.22 -0.78
CA LEU A 13 2.84 3.69 -0.69
C LEU A 13 2.18 4.36 -1.90
N PHE A 14 2.41 3.85 -3.11
CA PHE A 14 1.77 4.34 -4.32
C PHE A 14 0.24 4.21 -4.26
N LEU A 15 -0.27 3.03 -3.86
CA LEU A 15 -1.70 2.78 -3.69
C LEU A 15 -2.30 3.65 -2.59
N LEU A 16 -1.59 3.87 -1.49
CA LEU A 16 -2.03 4.78 -0.43
C LEU A 16 -2.16 6.22 -0.93
N GLY A 17 -1.18 6.70 -1.70
CA GLY A 17 -1.25 7.99 -2.38
C GLY A 17 -2.45 8.07 -3.32
N GLY A 18 -2.71 7.01 -4.09
CA GLY A 18 -3.90 6.87 -4.92
C GLY A 18 -5.21 6.95 -4.14
N ALA A 19 -5.32 6.22 -3.01
CA ALA A 19 -6.51 6.23 -2.16
C ALA A 19 -6.81 7.63 -1.60
N ILE A 20 -5.77 8.32 -1.10
CA ILE A 20 -5.90 9.69 -0.58
C ILE A 20 -6.31 10.65 -1.69
N SER A 21 -5.69 10.54 -2.88
CA SER A 21 -6.05 11.34 -4.05
C SER A 21 -7.51 11.14 -4.45
N PHE A 22 -7.96 9.89 -4.53
CA PHE A 22 -9.32 9.54 -4.94
C PHE A 22 -10.37 9.98 -3.93
N TRP A 23 -10.05 9.91 -2.63
CA TRP A 23 -10.89 10.50 -1.59
C TRP A 23 -11.04 12.01 -1.81
N ARG A 24 -9.93 12.76 -1.99
CA ARG A 24 -9.99 14.21 -2.20
C ARG A 24 -10.77 14.61 -3.47
N GLN A 25 -10.77 13.75 -4.49
CA GLN A 25 -11.54 13.92 -5.73
C GLN A 25 -13.00 13.47 -5.61
N LYS A 26 -13.45 12.99 -4.44
CA LYS A 26 -14.82 12.50 -4.18
C LYS A 26 -15.23 11.34 -5.10
N LEU A 27 -14.29 10.49 -5.48
CA LEU A 27 -14.58 9.26 -6.21
C LEU A 27 -15.36 8.25 -5.35
N PRO A 28 -15.99 7.23 -5.96
CA PRO A 28 -16.80 6.25 -5.23
C PRO A 28 -16.02 5.61 -4.08
N LYS A 29 -16.68 5.55 -2.91
CA LYS A 29 -16.06 5.03 -1.67
C LYS A 29 -15.58 3.58 -1.80
N SER A 30 -16.24 2.77 -2.63
CA SER A 30 -15.82 1.39 -2.92
C SER A 30 -14.43 1.34 -3.56
N VAL A 31 -14.14 2.26 -4.50
CA VAL A 31 -12.83 2.32 -5.17
C VAL A 31 -11.75 2.76 -4.18
N VAL A 32 -12.03 3.78 -3.37
CA VAL A 32 -11.12 4.23 -2.30
C VAL A 32 -10.84 3.10 -1.31
N ALA A 33 -11.86 2.34 -0.92
CA ALA A 33 -11.74 1.22 -0.01
C ALA A 33 -10.86 0.09 -0.58
N VAL A 34 -11.00 -0.24 -1.87
CA VAL A 34 -10.16 -1.24 -2.55
C VAL A 34 -8.70 -0.77 -2.66
N LEU A 35 -8.46 0.48 -3.05
CA LEU A 35 -7.08 1.01 -3.07
C LEU A 35 -6.47 1.03 -1.66
N GLY A 36 -7.24 1.47 -0.66
CA GLY A 36 -6.79 1.53 0.72
C GLY A 36 -6.47 0.16 1.30
N SER A 37 -7.29 -0.86 1.01
CA SER A 37 -7.03 -2.23 1.44
C SER A 37 -5.83 -2.83 0.71
N GLY A 38 -5.70 -2.62 -0.59
CA GLY A 38 -4.53 -3.03 -1.36
C GLY A 38 -3.23 -2.40 -0.83
N ALA A 39 -3.27 -1.10 -0.50
CA ALA A 39 -2.16 -0.40 0.12
C ALA A 39 -1.77 -1.02 1.47
N LEU A 40 -2.75 -1.26 2.35
CA LEU A 40 -2.53 -1.88 3.64
C LEU A 40 -1.88 -3.27 3.51
N LEU A 41 -2.43 -4.12 2.63
CA LEU A 41 -1.92 -5.48 2.42
C LEU A 41 -0.49 -5.47 1.87
N ALA A 42 -0.19 -4.61 0.89
CA ALA A 42 1.14 -4.50 0.30
C ALA A 42 2.18 -3.98 1.31
N LEU A 43 1.82 -2.94 2.07
CA LEU A 43 2.69 -2.38 3.11
C LEU A 43 2.98 -3.40 4.21
N LEU A 44 1.95 -4.06 4.76
CA LEU A 44 2.14 -5.09 5.78
C LEU A 44 3.01 -6.24 5.25
N ALA A 45 2.73 -6.73 4.05
CA ALA A 45 3.49 -7.80 3.42
C ALA A 45 4.96 -7.42 3.18
N GLY A 46 5.24 -6.18 2.78
CA GLY A 46 6.58 -5.67 2.58
C GLY A 46 7.34 -5.49 3.90
N VAL A 47 6.70 -4.88 4.91
CA VAL A 47 7.30 -4.64 6.23
C VAL A 47 7.64 -5.96 6.94
N LEU A 48 6.74 -6.95 6.91
CA LEU A 48 7.00 -8.27 7.50
C LEU A 48 8.18 -9.02 6.86
N ARG A 49 8.61 -8.64 5.66
CA ARG A 49 9.76 -9.22 4.94
C ARG A 49 11.08 -8.48 5.18
N LEU A 50 11.10 -7.47 6.05
CA LEU A 50 12.34 -6.80 6.43
C LEU A 50 13.18 -7.69 7.36
N GLU A 51 14.49 -7.72 7.17
CA GLU A 51 15.42 -8.53 8.00
C GLU A 51 15.70 -7.88 9.38
N VAL A 52 15.03 -6.79 9.72
CA VAL A 52 15.18 -6.11 11.03
C VAL A 52 14.49 -6.88 12.17
N TRP A 53 13.66 -7.85 11.84
CA TRP A 53 12.88 -8.64 12.79
C TRP A 53 13.60 -9.92 13.25
N SER A 54 14.74 -10.26 12.63
CA SER A 54 15.56 -11.43 12.96
C SER A 54 16.79 -11.03 13.77
#